data_AF-A0A6I8UC18-F1
#
_entry.id   AF-A0A6I8UC18-F1
#
_cell.length_a   1.000
_cell.length_b   1.000
_cell.length_c   1.000
_cell.angle_alpha   90.00
_cell.angle_beta   90.00
_cell.angle_gamma   90.00
#
_symmetry.space_group_name_H-M   'P 1'
#
loop_
_entity.id
_entity.type
_entity.pdbx_description
1 polymer ?
#
loop_
_entity_poly.entity_id
_entity_poly.type
_entity_poly.pdbx_seq_one_letter_code
_entity_poly.pdbx_strand_id
1 'polypeptide(L)'
;MQQYQFLRTLCLFLMISSMVVYIQSECNKCQSNNNVACVNKTHYRFCLDNVEPGAILPCNDGEVCTSLAKICVPEGAYEPSCQDSEATTPNECPSCTASSLFVCTSRTTFQQCNGTTLTDRVIKCNEGKFCSMASGKYCVGECELTGDIECDRDAP
;
A
#
# COMPACT_ATOMS: atom_id res chain seq x y z
N MET A 1 -5.42 -53.36 19.09
CA MET A 1 -4.37 -52.76 18.23
C MET A 1 -4.89 -51.63 17.32
N GLN A 2 -6.13 -51.69 16.83
CA GLN A 2 -6.71 -50.71 15.89
C GLN A 2 -6.96 -49.31 16.51
N GLN A 3 -7.38 -49.22 17.77
CA GLN A 3 -7.60 -47.93 18.47
C GLN A 3 -6.32 -47.12 18.70
N TYR A 4 -5.18 -47.77 18.91
CA TYR A 4 -3.89 -47.10 19.10
C TYR A 4 -3.36 -46.49 17.79
N GLN A 5 -3.70 -47.10 16.66
CA GLN A 5 -3.37 -46.56 15.34
C GLN A 5 -4.21 -45.33 15.01
N PHE A 6 -5.51 -45.34 15.30
CA PHE A 6 -6.37 -44.16 15.12
C PHE A 6 -5.92 -42.97 15.99
N LEU A 7 -5.54 -43.21 17.24
CA LEU A 7 -5.03 -42.16 18.13
C LEU A 7 -3.69 -41.59 17.65
N ARG A 8 -2.78 -42.46 17.17
CA ARG A 8 -1.48 -42.06 16.62
C ARG A 8 -1.62 -41.24 15.34
N THR A 9 -2.54 -41.61 14.45
CA THR A 9 -2.81 -40.84 13.22
C THR A 9 -3.45 -39.49 13.53
N LEU A 10 -4.38 -39.43 14.50
CA LEU A 10 -5.00 -38.18 14.94
C LEU A 10 -3.97 -37.21 15.57
N CYS A 11 -3.05 -37.73 16.40
CA CYS A 11 -1.96 -36.94 16.95
C CYS A 11 -1.01 -36.41 15.87
N LEU A 12 -0.71 -37.20 14.83
CA LEU A 12 0.14 -36.75 13.72
C LEU A 12 -0.55 -35.64 12.89
N PHE A 13 -1.86 -35.75 12.65
CA PHE A 13 -2.62 -34.70 11.96
C PHE A 13 -2.70 -33.39 12.76
N LEU A 14 -2.87 -33.47 14.09
CA LEU A 14 -2.86 -32.31 14.99
C LEU A 14 -1.51 -31.58 15.04
N MET A 15 -0.40 -32.32 14.91
CA MET A 15 0.94 -31.71 14.87
C MET A 15 1.19 -30.96 13.55
N ILE A 16 0.68 -31.49 12.43
CA ILE A 16 0.86 -30.88 11.09
C ILE A 16 0.01 -29.61 10.91
N SER A 17 -1.17 -29.52 11.55
CA SER A 17 -2.05 -28.35 11.41
C SER A 17 -1.55 -27.07 12.11
N SER A 18 -0.42 -27.13 12.83
CA SER A 18 0.11 -26.01 13.60
C SER A 18 1.07 -25.11 12.81
N MET A 19 1.51 -25.50 11.61
CA MET A 19 2.28 -24.66 10.70
C MET A 19 1.37 -23.79 9.82
N VAL A 20 0.40 -23.11 10.42
CA VAL A 20 -0.22 -21.96 9.74
C VAL A 20 0.78 -20.82 9.87
N VAL A 21 1.63 -20.67 8.84
CA VAL A 21 2.50 -19.50 8.69
C VAL A 21 1.58 -18.30 8.54
N TYR A 22 1.39 -17.56 9.62
CA TYR A 22 0.78 -16.24 9.56
C TYR A 22 1.76 -15.34 8.79
N ILE A 23 1.53 -15.20 7.49
CA ILE A 23 2.14 -14.13 6.72
C ILE A 23 1.49 -12.86 7.26
N GLN A 24 2.12 -12.21 8.24
CA GLN A 24 1.75 -10.84 8.56
C GLN A 24 2.13 -10.02 7.35
N SER A 25 1.13 -9.56 6.61
CA SER A 25 1.35 -8.67 5.47
C SER A 25 2.10 -7.43 5.98
N GLU A 26 3.35 -7.28 5.54
CA GLU A 26 4.18 -6.10 5.78
C GLU A 26 3.90 -5.02 4.73
N CYS A 27 2.77 -5.11 4.04
CA CYS A 27 2.36 -4.14 3.05
C CYS A 27 2.13 -2.77 3.68
N ASN A 28 2.55 -1.71 2.97
CA ASN A 28 2.47 -0.32 3.37
C ASN A 28 3.16 0.04 4.69
N LYS A 29 3.97 -0.87 5.25
CA LYS A 29 4.75 -0.63 6.47
C LYS A 29 6.22 -0.45 6.14
N CYS A 30 6.83 0.53 6.81
CA CYS A 30 8.26 0.77 6.70
C CYS A 30 9.04 -0.39 7.31
N GLN A 31 9.81 -1.08 6.47
CA GLN A 31 10.58 -2.26 6.83
C GLN A 31 11.92 -1.83 7.44
N SER A 32 12.27 -2.43 8.56
CA SER A 32 13.51 -2.13 9.29
C SER A 32 14.78 -2.54 8.55
N ASN A 33 14.68 -3.51 7.64
CA ASN A 33 15.84 -4.10 6.96
C ASN A 33 16.35 -3.27 5.77
N ASN A 34 15.49 -2.51 5.11
CA ASN A 34 15.82 -1.78 3.87
C ASN A 34 15.23 -0.35 3.82
N ASN A 35 14.51 0.08 4.86
CA ASN A 35 13.87 1.40 4.97
C ASN A 35 12.94 1.73 3.80
N VAL A 36 12.26 0.73 3.24
CA VAL A 36 11.16 0.96 2.30
C VAL A 36 9.85 0.39 2.83
N ALA A 37 8.74 0.87 2.29
CA ALA A 37 7.45 0.22 2.40
C ALA A 37 7.04 -0.29 1.02
N CYS A 38 6.84 -1.60 0.88
CA CYS A 38 6.24 -2.17 -0.31
C CYS A 38 4.75 -1.77 -0.36
N VAL A 39 4.33 -1.15 -1.46
CA VAL A 39 2.94 -0.66 -1.63
C VAL A 39 2.08 -1.63 -2.44
N ASN A 40 2.70 -2.42 -3.31
CA ASN A 40 2.14 -3.56 -4.01
C ASN A 40 3.27 -4.57 -4.30
N LYS A 41 3.01 -5.59 -5.12
CA LYS A 41 4.00 -6.64 -5.43
C LYS A 41 5.29 -6.11 -6.07
N THR A 42 5.20 -5.06 -6.88
CA THR A 42 6.30 -4.59 -7.73
C THR A 42 6.70 -3.14 -7.45
N HIS A 43 6.10 -2.48 -6.46
CA HIS A 43 6.35 -1.08 -6.16
C HIS A 43 6.61 -0.86 -4.67
N TYR A 44 7.41 0.17 -4.39
CA TYR A 44 7.79 0.55 -3.04
C TYR A 44 7.94 2.05 -2.91
N ARG A 45 7.96 2.54 -1.67
CA ARG A 45 8.34 3.92 -1.34
C ARG A 45 9.45 3.91 -0.29
N PHE A 46 10.33 4.89 -0.33
CA PHE A 46 11.30 5.07 0.75
C PHE A 46 10.64 5.58 2.03
N CYS A 47 11.16 5.15 3.17
CA CYS A 47 10.77 5.58 4.51
C CYS A 47 11.88 6.39 5.20
N LEU A 48 12.70 7.09 4.40
CA LEU A 48 13.82 7.88 4.88
C LEU A 48 13.42 9.37 4.90
N ASP A 49 13.76 10.07 5.98
CA ASP A 49 13.45 11.50 6.14
C ASP A 49 14.12 12.41 5.09
N ASN A 50 15.14 11.91 4.38
CA ASN A 50 15.92 12.64 3.38
C ASN A 50 15.57 12.29 1.93
N VAL A 51 14.51 11.51 1.71
CA VAL A 51 13.99 11.19 0.37
C VAL A 51 12.63 11.83 0.22
N GLU A 52 12.37 12.43 -0.95
CA GLU A 52 11.08 13.06 -1.27
C GLU A 52 9.91 12.15 -0.87
N PRO A 53 9.05 12.58 0.08
CA PRO A 53 8.01 11.76 0.65
C PRO A 53 7.06 11.20 -0.42
N GLY A 54 7.09 9.88 -0.50
CA GLY A 54 6.11 9.08 -1.22
C GLY A 54 6.32 8.95 -2.73
N ALA A 55 7.50 9.26 -3.27
CA ALA A 55 7.84 8.73 -4.59
C ALA A 55 7.66 7.19 -4.59
N ILE A 56 6.63 6.71 -5.29
CA ILE A 56 6.43 5.29 -5.52
C ILE A 56 7.32 4.89 -6.69
N LEU A 57 8.23 3.97 -6.42
CA LEU A 57 9.21 3.49 -7.38
C LEU A 57 8.88 2.05 -7.77
N PRO A 58 8.94 1.72 -9.07
CA PRO A 58 8.83 0.34 -9.51
C PRO A 58 10.14 -0.42 -9.24
N CYS A 59 10.00 -1.71 -8.97
CA CYS A 59 11.06 -2.69 -9.20
C CYS A 59 11.25 -2.92 -10.70
N ASN A 60 12.38 -3.50 -11.10
CA ASN A 60 12.58 -3.84 -12.51
C ASN A 60 11.62 -4.94 -12.95
N ASP A 61 11.47 -5.10 -14.26
CA ASP A 61 10.65 -6.18 -14.85
C ASP A 61 11.08 -7.55 -14.31
N GLY A 62 10.09 -8.30 -13.80
CA GLY A 62 10.31 -9.62 -13.21
C GLY A 62 10.89 -9.60 -11.79
N GLU A 63 10.99 -8.44 -11.15
CA GLU A 63 11.34 -8.32 -9.74
C GLU A 63 10.12 -7.97 -8.85
N VAL A 64 10.17 -8.41 -7.60
CA VAL A 64 9.16 -8.15 -6.57
C VAL A 64 9.77 -7.42 -5.38
N CYS A 65 8.96 -6.60 -4.71
CA CYS A 65 9.35 -5.89 -3.51
C CYS A 65 9.35 -6.81 -2.29
N THR A 66 10.42 -6.77 -1.49
CA THR A 66 10.61 -7.64 -0.34
C THR A 66 11.18 -6.89 0.86
N SER A 67 11.06 -7.49 2.05
CA SER A 67 11.63 -7.02 3.32
C SER A 67 13.06 -7.49 3.56
N LEU A 68 13.72 -7.97 2.51
CA LEU A 68 15.14 -8.26 2.52
C LEU A 68 15.96 -6.97 2.43
N ALA A 69 17.25 -7.05 2.78
CA ALA A 69 18.18 -5.94 2.60
C ALA A 69 18.23 -5.44 1.14
N LYS A 70 17.98 -6.33 0.15
CA LYS A 70 17.73 -5.95 -1.24
C LYS A 70 16.23 -5.70 -1.43
N ILE A 71 15.86 -4.48 -1.80
CA ILE A 71 14.46 -4.04 -1.97
C ILE A 71 13.73 -4.91 -3.02
N CYS A 72 14.30 -4.98 -4.23
CA CYS A 72 13.73 -5.72 -5.35
C CYS A 72 14.52 -7.00 -5.62
N VAL A 73 13.84 -8.14 -5.69
CA VAL A 73 14.46 -9.44 -6.00
C VAL A 73 13.67 -10.15 -7.10
N PRO A 74 14.29 -11.04 -7.90
CA PRO A 74 13.57 -11.79 -8.92
C PRO A 74 12.34 -12.52 -8.37
N GLU A 75 11.24 -12.48 -9.11
CA GLU A 75 10.03 -13.20 -8.76
C GLU A 75 10.30 -14.70 -8.59
N GLY A 76 9.76 -15.29 -7.53
CA GLY A 76 9.98 -16.70 -7.17
C GLY A 76 11.30 -16.99 -6.44
N ALA A 77 12.21 -16.01 -6.32
CA ALA A 77 13.38 -16.13 -5.44
C ALA A 77 13.02 -15.90 -3.96
N TYR A 78 12.01 -15.08 -3.71
CA TYR A 78 11.46 -14.80 -2.38
C TYR A 78 9.99 -14.39 -2.51
N GLU A 79 9.22 -14.59 -1.46
CA GLU A 79 7.81 -14.16 -1.42
C GLU A 79 7.71 -12.64 -1.32
N PRO A 80 6.85 -11.98 -2.11
CA PRO A 80 6.70 -10.54 -2.03
C PRO A 80 6.17 -10.12 -0.66
N SER A 81 6.66 -8.99 -0.15
CA SER A 81 6.20 -8.47 1.15
C SER A 81 4.81 -7.83 1.09
N CYS A 82 4.34 -7.52 -0.12
CA CYS A 82 2.98 -7.11 -0.38
C CYS A 82 2.45 -7.88 -1.60
N GLN A 83 1.32 -8.57 -1.45
CA GLN A 83 0.61 -9.17 -2.59
C GLN A 83 -0.16 -8.09 -3.35
N ASP A 84 -0.45 -8.28 -4.64
CA ASP A 84 -1.27 -7.35 -5.42
C ASP A 84 -2.70 -7.18 -4.84
N SER A 85 -3.22 -8.21 -4.16
CA SER A 85 -4.51 -8.18 -3.46
C SER A 85 -4.45 -7.48 -2.09
N GLU A 86 -3.25 -7.37 -1.51
CA GLU A 86 -2.98 -6.67 -0.25
C GLU A 86 -2.47 -5.26 -0.48
N ALA A 87 -2.12 -4.94 -1.73
CA ALA A 87 -2.00 -3.58 -2.17
C ALA A 87 -3.29 -2.89 -1.73
N THR A 88 -3.18 -2.04 -0.72
CA THR A 88 -4.10 -0.92 -0.61
C THR A 88 -3.78 -0.14 -1.86
N THR A 89 -4.42 -0.52 -2.97
CA THR A 89 -4.11 0.12 -4.23
C THR A 89 -4.32 1.60 -3.96
N PRO A 90 -3.32 2.45 -4.24
CA PRO A 90 -3.60 3.86 -4.32
C PRO A 90 -4.58 4.18 -5.48
N ASN A 91 -5.08 3.14 -6.20
CA ASN A 91 -6.14 3.19 -7.19
C ASN A 91 -7.55 3.33 -6.57
N GLU A 92 -7.79 2.87 -5.35
CA GLU A 92 -9.03 3.17 -4.62
C GLU A 92 -8.86 4.50 -3.90
N CYS A 93 -8.83 5.56 -4.70
CA CYS A 93 -8.84 6.91 -4.19
C CYS A 93 -10.11 7.13 -3.36
N PRO A 94 -9.99 7.83 -2.21
CA PRO A 94 -11.10 8.10 -1.33
C PRO A 94 -12.30 8.67 -2.08
N SER A 95 -13.49 8.19 -1.74
CA SER A 95 -14.75 8.68 -2.30
C SER A 95 -15.41 9.68 -1.36
N CYS A 96 -16.29 10.51 -1.92
CA CYS A 96 -17.03 11.48 -1.14
C CYS A 96 -17.89 10.83 -0.05
N THR A 97 -17.73 11.32 1.16
CA THR A 97 -18.59 11.08 2.32
C THR A 97 -19.46 12.31 2.56
N ALA A 98 -20.51 12.18 3.39
CA ALA A 98 -21.44 13.28 3.69
C ALA A 98 -20.75 14.52 4.32
N SER A 99 -19.54 14.37 4.86
CA SER A 99 -18.78 15.44 5.52
C SER A 99 -17.57 15.95 4.73
N SER A 100 -17.10 15.22 3.72
CA SER A 100 -15.95 15.63 2.90
C SER A 100 -16.37 16.68 1.88
N LEU A 101 -15.61 17.78 1.79
CA LEU A 101 -15.81 18.83 0.78
C LEU A 101 -15.13 18.50 -0.56
N PHE A 102 -14.10 17.65 -0.52
CA PHE A 102 -13.35 17.19 -1.68
C PHE A 102 -12.64 15.87 -1.34
N VAL A 103 -12.15 15.21 -2.38
CA VAL A 103 -11.26 14.07 -2.26
C VAL A 103 -10.15 14.14 -3.29
N CYS A 104 -9.00 13.57 -2.96
CA CYS A 104 -7.90 13.39 -3.91
C CYS A 104 -8.24 12.28 -4.91
N THR A 105 -7.96 12.53 -6.18
CA THR A 105 -8.23 11.61 -7.30
C THR A 105 -6.97 11.21 -8.06
N SER A 106 -5.84 11.85 -7.71
CA SER A 106 -4.46 11.38 -7.88
C SER A 106 -3.58 12.12 -6.86
N ARG A 107 -2.26 11.92 -6.89
CA ARG A 107 -1.30 12.76 -6.15
C ARG A 107 -1.44 14.25 -6.41
N THR A 108 -1.88 14.62 -7.62
CA THR A 108 -1.88 16.02 -8.09
C THR A 108 -3.24 16.48 -8.59
N THR A 109 -4.30 15.70 -8.39
CA THR A 109 -5.67 16.07 -8.77
C THR A 109 -6.66 15.79 -7.66
N PHE A 110 -7.71 16.60 -7.64
CA PHE A 110 -8.82 16.43 -6.71
C PHE A 110 -10.14 16.71 -7.41
N GLN A 111 -11.23 16.25 -6.81
CA GLN A 111 -12.60 16.56 -7.21
C GLN A 111 -13.38 17.05 -5.99
N GLN A 112 -14.30 17.98 -6.21
CA GLN A 112 -15.20 18.44 -5.16
C GLN A 112 -16.30 17.41 -4.92
N CYS A 113 -16.79 17.36 -3.69
CA CYS A 113 -17.89 16.52 -3.27
C CYS A 113 -19.21 17.32 -3.24
N ASN A 114 -20.25 16.73 -3.80
CA ASN A 114 -21.64 17.14 -3.64
C ASN A 114 -22.38 16.06 -2.84
N GLY A 115 -22.38 16.21 -1.52
CA GLY A 115 -22.80 15.14 -0.62
C GLY A 115 -21.88 13.94 -0.76
N THR A 116 -22.43 12.78 -1.13
CA THR A 116 -21.68 11.52 -1.32
C THR A 116 -21.23 11.30 -2.76
N THR A 117 -21.36 12.30 -3.64
CA THR A 117 -21.08 12.15 -5.07
C THR A 117 -19.96 13.09 -5.50
N LEU A 118 -19.08 12.61 -6.38
CA LEU A 118 -18.04 13.44 -7.01
C LEU A 118 -18.67 14.37 -8.05
N THR A 119 -18.20 15.60 -8.10
CA THR A 119 -18.48 16.50 -9.22
C THR A 119 -17.77 16.04 -10.49
N ASP A 120 -18.29 16.37 -11.68
CA ASP A 120 -17.71 15.90 -12.96
C ASP A 120 -16.36 16.54 -13.32
N ARG A 121 -15.89 17.51 -12.52
CA ARG A 121 -14.70 18.31 -12.83
C ARG A 121 -13.50 17.88 -12.00
N VAL A 122 -12.53 17.26 -12.66
CA VAL A 122 -11.18 17.03 -12.13
C VAL A 122 -10.42 18.35 -12.11
N ILE A 123 -9.82 18.69 -10.97
CA ILE A 123 -9.00 19.89 -10.79
C ILE A 123 -7.57 19.45 -10.50
N LYS A 124 -6.62 19.97 -11.28
CA LYS A 124 -5.19 19.73 -11.09
C LYS A 124 -4.61 20.76 -10.12
N CYS A 125 -3.77 20.29 -9.19
CA CYS A 125 -2.93 21.13 -8.37
C CYS A 125 -1.87 21.82 -9.24
N ASN A 126 -1.46 23.03 -8.81
CA ASN A 126 -0.36 23.74 -9.46
C ASN A 126 0.95 22.94 -9.37
N GLU A 127 1.93 23.26 -10.21
CA GLU A 127 3.25 22.64 -10.15
C GLU A 127 3.86 22.69 -8.75
N GLY A 128 4.48 21.58 -8.33
CA GLY A 128 5.07 21.42 -7.01
C GLY A 128 4.05 21.34 -5.86
N LYS A 129 2.75 21.17 -6.17
CA LYS A 129 1.70 20.96 -5.15
C LYS A 129 1.02 19.62 -5.30
N PHE A 130 0.63 19.09 -4.15
CA PHE A 130 0.05 17.77 -3.99
C PHE A 130 -1.31 17.87 -3.30
N CYS A 131 -2.20 16.94 -3.63
CA CYS A 131 -3.50 16.87 -2.98
C CYS A 131 -3.35 16.34 -1.54
N SER A 132 -4.06 16.95 -0.58
CA SER A 132 -4.09 16.46 0.81
C SER A 132 -5.39 16.81 1.52
N MET A 133 -6.29 15.84 1.66
CA MET A 133 -7.48 15.95 2.49
C MET A 133 -7.12 16.15 3.98
N ALA A 134 -6.07 15.50 4.46
CA ALA A 134 -5.61 15.60 5.85
C ALA A 134 -5.26 17.04 6.27
N SER A 135 -4.72 17.82 5.34
CA SER A 135 -4.38 19.24 5.58
C SER A 135 -5.62 20.15 5.69
N GLY A 136 -6.79 19.69 5.27
CA GLY A 136 -8.00 20.50 5.08
C GLY A 136 -7.93 21.50 3.92
N LYS A 137 -6.83 21.51 3.15
CA LYS A 137 -6.62 22.35 1.96
C LYS A 137 -6.57 21.46 0.73
N TYR A 138 -7.09 21.93 -0.41
CA TYR A 138 -7.12 21.14 -1.64
C TYR A 138 -5.73 20.70 -2.12
N CYS A 139 -4.81 21.66 -2.21
CA CYS A 139 -3.47 21.46 -2.73
C CYS A 139 -2.46 22.16 -1.82
N VAL A 140 -1.50 21.39 -1.33
CA VAL A 140 -0.48 21.87 -0.39
C VAL A 140 0.92 21.66 -0.95
N GLY A 141 1.89 22.37 -0.39
CA GLY A 141 3.29 22.09 -0.68
C GLY A 141 3.72 20.76 -0.04
N GLU A 142 4.83 20.22 -0.50
CA GLU A 142 5.41 18.96 0.01
C GLU A 142 5.59 18.96 1.54
N CYS A 143 6.04 20.08 2.13
CA CYS A 143 6.25 20.19 3.57
C CYS A 143 4.95 20.16 4.42
N GLU A 144 3.79 20.28 3.77
CA GLU A 144 2.48 20.22 4.42
C GLU A 144 1.80 18.86 4.21
N LEU A 145 2.43 17.94 3.45
CA LEU A 145 1.96 16.57 3.34
C LEU A 145 2.22 15.84 4.65
N THR A 146 1.14 15.55 5.38
CA THR A 146 1.19 14.80 6.62
C THR A 146 0.50 13.45 6.44
N GLY A 147 1.17 12.36 6.80
CA GLY A 147 0.60 11.02 6.78
C GLY A 147 0.91 10.23 5.52
N ASP A 148 0.15 9.14 5.31
CA ASP A 148 0.30 8.28 4.14
C ASP A 148 -0.31 8.90 2.87
N ILE A 149 0.08 8.36 1.72
CA ILE A 149 -0.41 8.82 0.42
C ILE A 149 -1.90 8.48 0.29
N GLU A 150 -2.73 9.50 0.13
CA GLU A 150 -4.19 9.34 0.10
C GLU A 150 -4.70 8.70 -1.20
N CYS A 151 -4.02 8.97 -2.32
CA CYS A 151 -4.40 8.48 -3.65
C CYS A 151 -3.20 8.64 -4.59
N ASP A 152 -2.77 7.54 -5.22
CA ASP A 152 -1.58 7.49 -6.08
C ASP A 152 -1.85 6.67 -7.35
N ARG A 153 -2.77 7.20 -8.15
CA ARG A 153 -3.04 6.71 -9.50
C ARG A 153 -2.72 7.80 -10.51
N ASP A 154 -2.65 7.41 -11.78
CA ASP A 154 -2.54 8.36 -12.88
C ASP A 154 -3.68 9.38 -12.82
N ALA A 155 -3.34 10.65 -13.03
CA ALA A 155 -4.32 11.72 -13.11
C ALA A 155 -5.31 11.43 -14.26
N PRO A 156 -6.64 11.41 -14.00
CA PRO A 156 -7.65 11.19 -15.03
C PRO A 156 -7.76 12.36 -16.02
#